data_AF-A0A4D6FS44-F1
#
_entry.id   AF-A0A4D6FS44-F1
#
_cell.length_a   1.000
_cell.length_b   1.000
_cell.length_c   1.000
_cell.angle_alpha   90.00
_cell.angle_beta   90.00
_cell.angle_gamma   90.00
#
_symmetry.space_group_name_H-M   'P 1'
#
loop_
_entity.id
_entity.type
_entity.pdbx_description
1 polymer ?
#
loop_
_entity_poly.entity_id
_entity_poly.type
_entity_poly.pdbx_seq_one_letter_code
_entity_poly.pdbx_strand_id
1 'polypeptide(L)'
;MTDAISAAQDQNIYVAPGASLTTLYKGLYNICTPGAAFPEAETTEAWDIPLRLHPDFVPGGDVNAVNQQYVTALAQETSNILLLGFQMSQNKGVVCGDLVPLIQSTRANLVSVKAKYGAGLLGVLGQTTNILPNSVSITPGTGGGATDSSGLLVGYGVNLGTLTAAQLSAMNLPQSIKSLITPGVGLHLGAVNFSAVFNQIRDGVRYVTGMALTLAYHAL
;
A
#
# COMPACT_ATOMS: atom_id res chain seq x y z
N MET A 1 -12.28 17.59 29.27
CA MET A 1 -11.82 16.18 29.17
C MET A 1 -12.61 15.44 28.10
N THR A 2 -13.93 15.63 28.03
CA THR A 2 -14.81 15.20 26.92
C THR A 2 -14.35 15.71 25.56
N ASP A 3 -14.01 16.99 25.42
CA ASP A 3 -13.59 17.55 24.12
C ASP A 3 -12.26 16.99 23.58
N ALA A 4 -11.34 16.60 24.47
CA ALA A 4 -10.07 15.99 24.06
C ALA A 4 -10.23 14.51 23.69
N ILE A 5 -11.21 13.80 24.29
CA ILE A 5 -11.54 12.42 23.93
C ILE A 5 -12.31 12.40 22.62
N SER A 6 -13.23 13.33 22.39
CA SER A 6 -13.94 13.49 21.12
C SER A 6 -12.99 13.88 19.97
N ALA A 7 -12.07 14.84 20.20
CA ALA A 7 -11.05 15.19 19.20
C ALA A 7 -10.04 14.06 18.94
N ALA A 8 -9.72 13.22 19.94
CA ALA A 8 -8.89 12.03 19.77
C ALA A 8 -9.64 10.89 19.06
N GLN A 9 -10.97 10.81 19.22
CA GLN A 9 -11.82 9.90 18.45
C GLN A 9 -11.89 10.31 16.98
N ASP A 10 -11.84 11.61 16.66
CA ASP A 10 -11.81 12.14 15.28
C ASP A 10 -10.46 11.97 14.56
N GLN A 11 -9.38 11.57 15.25
CA GLN A 11 -8.02 11.45 14.69
C GLN A 11 -7.30 10.14 15.08
N ASN A 12 -8.02 9.02 15.11
CA ASN A 12 -7.39 7.72 15.30
C ASN A 12 -7.04 7.04 13.97
N ILE A 13 -6.18 6.02 14.02
CA ILE A 13 -5.68 5.31 12.84
C ILE A 13 -6.76 4.62 12.01
N TYR A 14 -7.93 4.30 12.59
CA TYR A 14 -9.01 3.64 11.87
C TYR A 14 -9.82 4.63 11.03
N VAL A 15 -10.17 5.79 11.60
CA VAL A 15 -10.97 6.83 10.94
C VAL A 15 -10.15 7.81 10.09
N ALA A 16 -8.86 7.96 10.41
CA ALA A 16 -7.92 8.84 9.72
C ALA A 16 -6.55 8.14 9.55
N PRO A 17 -6.50 7.02 8.80
CA PRO A 17 -5.28 6.24 8.61
C PRO A 17 -4.17 7.07 7.96
N GLY A 18 -4.50 7.89 6.96
CA GLY A 18 -3.52 8.68 6.23
C GLY A 18 -2.83 9.71 7.12
N ALA A 19 -3.59 10.45 7.92
CA ALA A 19 -3.04 11.43 8.85
C ALA A 19 -2.19 10.77 9.95
N SER A 20 -2.69 9.66 10.51
CA SER A 20 -2.00 8.90 11.57
C SER A 20 -0.67 8.32 11.09
N LEU A 21 -0.70 7.60 9.96
CA LEU A 21 0.51 7.00 9.36
C LEU A 21 1.47 8.08 8.89
N THR A 22 0.97 9.17 8.28
CA THR A 22 1.80 10.30 7.84
C THR A 22 2.59 10.91 8.98
N THR A 23 1.94 11.13 10.13
CA THR A 23 2.62 11.67 11.31
C THR A 23 3.77 10.76 11.77
N LEU A 24 3.54 9.45 11.80
CA LEU A 24 4.55 8.47 12.20
C LEU A 24 5.72 8.38 11.20
N TYR A 25 5.41 8.28 9.91
CA TYR A 25 6.40 8.21 8.84
C TYR A 25 7.20 9.52 8.68
N LYS A 26 6.59 10.68 8.96
CA LYS A 26 7.28 11.97 8.96
C LYS A 26 8.39 12.02 10.01
N GLY A 27 8.17 11.44 11.19
CA GLY A 27 9.20 11.29 12.22
C GLY A 27 10.40 10.48 11.72
N LEU A 28 10.15 9.30 11.14
CA LEU A 28 11.22 8.45 10.58
C LEU A 28 11.93 9.13 9.39
N TYR A 29 11.20 9.81 8.53
CA TYR A 29 11.74 10.52 7.37
C TYR A 29 12.66 11.67 7.79
N ASN A 30 12.30 12.43 8.82
CA ASN A 30 13.13 13.51 9.36
C ASN A 30 14.45 13.00 9.96
N ILE A 31 14.46 11.78 10.52
CA ILE A 31 15.72 11.13 10.95
C ILE A 31 16.63 10.85 9.75
N CYS A 32 16.05 10.41 8.63
CA CYS A 32 16.79 10.11 7.41
C CYS A 32 17.27 11.34 6.65
N THR A 33 16.44 12.38 6.62
CA THR A 33 16.66 13.59 5.82
C THR A 33 16.36 14.85 6.65
N PRO A 34 17.21 15.18 7.65
CA PRO A 34 16.98 16.33 8.51
C PRO A 34 16.85 17.62 7.70
N GLY A 35 15.76 18.36 7.91
CA GLY A 35 15.49 19.63 7.24
C GLY A 35 14.88 19.52 5.82
N ALA A 36 14.71 18.31 5.28
CA ALA A 36 13.97 18.11 4.04
C ALA A 36 12.46 18.23 4.28
N ALA A 37 11.74 18.81 3.31
CA ALA A 37 10.30 18.90 3.37
C ALA A 37 9.65 17.52 3.17
N PHE A 38 8.84 17.09 4.14
CA PHE A 38 8.03 15.88 4.01
C PHE A 38 6.77 16.16 3.18
N PRO A 39 6.42 15.31 2.19
CA PRO A 39 5.25 15.52 1.32
C PRO A 39 3.94 15.08 2.00
N GLU A 40 3.53 15.82 3.03
CA GLU A 40 2.47 15.44 3.97
C GLU A 40 1.09 15.27 3.33
N ALA A 41 0.73 16.16 2.41
CA ALA A 41 -0.56 16.15 1.74
C ALA A 41 -0.72 14.90 0.86
N GLU A 42 0.29 14.61 0.03
CA GLU A 42 0.25 13.49 -0.89
C GLU A 42 0.34 12.14 -0.16
N THR A 43 1.13 12.02 0.92
CA THR A 43 1.17 10.76 1.70
C THR A 43 -0.13 10.51 2.45
N THR A 44 -0.72 11.55 3.04
CA THR A 44 -2.02 11.44 3.73
C THR A 44 -3.10 11.00 2.75
N GLU A 45 -3.20 11.69 1.60
CA GLU A 45 -4.18 11.33 0.58
C GLU A 45 -3.97 9.90 0.06
N ALA A 46 -2.73 9.50 -0.23
CA ALA A 46 -2.43 8.15 -0.71
C ALA A 46 -2.87 7.07 0.28
N TRP A 47 -2.65 7.27 1.57
CA TRP A 47 -2.94 6.28 2.61
C TRP A 47 -4.39 6.32 3.12
N ASP A 48 -5.14 7.36 2.76
CA ASP A 48 -6.60 7.42 2.96
C ASP A 48 -7.39 6.72 1.84
N ILE A 49 -6.79 6.45 0.67
CA ILE A 49 -7.48 5.82 -0.46
C ILE A 49 -8.23 4.54 -0.06
N PRO A 50 -7.64 3.58 0.69
CA PRO A 50 -8.34 2.36 1.09
C PRO A 50 -9.64 2.63 1.85
N LEU A 51 -9.62 3.57 2.81
CA LEU A 51 -10.81 3.94 3.59
C LEU A 51 -11.84 4.71 2.74
N ARG A 52 -11.39 5.49 1.76
CA ARG A 52 -12.29 6.16 0.80
C ARG A 52 -12.96 5.18 -0.16
N LEU A 53 -12.27 4.10 -0.54
CA LEU A 53 -12.83 3.02 -1.35
C LEU A 53 -13.82 2.15 -0.55
N HIS A 54 -13.49 1.90 0.72
CA HIS A 54 -14.24 1.02 1.62
C HIS A 54 -14.60 1.75 2.92
N PRO A 55 -15.54 2.71 2.88
CA PRO A 55 -15.99 3.41 4.08
C PRO A 55 -16.67 2.48 5.09
N ASP A 56 -17.14 1.32 4.64
CA ASP A 56 -17.68 0.23 5.46
C ASP A 56 -16.63 -0.44 6.37
N PHE A 57 -15.33 -0.16 6.18
CA PHE A 57 -14.30 -0.56 7.14
C PHE A 57 -14.49 0.07 8.52
N VAL A 58 -15.11 1.25 8.59
CA VAL A 58 -15.50 1.90 9.84
C VAL A 58 -16.96 2.36 9.70
N PRO A 59 -17.94 1.46 9.88
CA PRO A 59 -19.34 1.76 9.57
C PRO A 59 -19.85 2.90 10.45
N GLY A 60 -20.22 4.02 9.82
CA GLY A 60 -20.69 5.22 10.52
C GLY A 60 -19.64 5.88 11.41
N GLY A 61 -18.35 5.58 11.24
CA GLY A 61 -17.29 6.07 12.12
C GLY A 61 -17.17 5.34 13.46
N ASP A 62 -17.91 4.24 13.68
CA ASP A 62 -17.85 3.48 14.93
C ASP A 62 -16.57 2.63 15.04
N VAL A 63 -15.65 3.09 15.89
CA VAL A 63 -14.38 2.41 16.18
C VAL A 63 -14.54 1.05 16.88
N ASN A 64 -15.73 0.71 17.39
CA ASN A 64 -16.00 -0.59 17.99
C ASN A 64 -16.47 -1.64 16.97
N ALA A 65 -16.82 -1.19 15.77
CA ALA A 65 -17.35 -2.04 14.69
C ALA A 65 -16.40 -2.10 13.48
N VAL A 66 -15.12 -1.77 13.68
CA VAL A 66 -14.12 -1.72 12.60
C VAL A 66 -13.92 -3.11 11.99
N ASN A 67 -13.82 -3.17 10.66
CA ASN A 67 -13.54 -4.39 9.94
C ASN A 67 -12.23 -5.05 10.42
N GLN A 68 -12.31 -6.34 10.76
CA GLN A 68 -11.19 -7.06 11.38
C GLN A 68 -9.95 -7.17 10.48
N GLN A 69 -10.12 -7.31 9.15
CA GLN A 69 -8.99 -7.37 8.23
C GLN A 69 -8.29 -6.01 8.13
N TYR A 70 -9.06 -4.93 8.12
CA TYR A 70 -8.54 -3.57 8.13
C TYR A 70 -7.78 -3.24 9.43
N VAL A 71 -8.35 -3.60 10.60
CA VAL A 71 -7.65 -3.51 11.90
C VAL A 71 -6.31 -4.25 11.83
N THR A 72 -6.31 -5.48 11.32
CA THR A 72 -5.10 -6.30 11.22
C THR A 72 -4.04 -5.66 10.32
N ALA A 73 -4.44 -5.11 9.17
CA ALA A 73 -3.52 -4.45 8.25
C ALA A 73 -2.87 -3.21 8.87
N LEU A 74 -3.65 -2.39 9.60
CA LEU A 74 -3.13 -1.22 10.31
C LEU A 74 -2.25 -1.60 11.52
N ALA A 75 -2.59 -2.68 12.23
CA ALA A 75 -1.77 -3.22 13.32
C ALA A 75 -0.40 -3.73 12.81
N GLN A 76 -0.38 -4.39 11.65
CA GLN A 76 0.87 -4.79 10.98
C GLN A 76 1.70 -3.56 10.59
N GLU A 77 1.07 -2.51 10.07
CA GLU A 77 1.77 -1.29 9.67
C GLU A 77 2.38 -0.55 10.87
N THR A 78 1.63 -0.40 11.97
CA THR A 78 2.14 0.21 13.21
C THR A 78 3.28 -0.60 13.84
N SER A 79 3.17 -1.94 13.83
CA SER A 79 4.25 -2.82 14.28
C SER A 79 5.50 -2.66 13.43
N ASN A 80 5.34 -2.53 12.11
CA ASN A 80 6.45 -2.29 11.20
C ASN A 80 7.13 -0.94 11.44
N ILE A 81 6.38 0.13 11.68
CA ILE A 81 6.94 1.45 12.02
C ILE A 81 7.82 1.37 13.28
N LEU A 82 7.38 0.65 14.31
CA LEU A 82 8.19 0.42 15.51
C LEU A 82 9.47 -0.35 15.19
N LEU A 83 9.38 -1.40 14.38
CA LEU A 83 10.55 -2.16 13.91
C LEU A 83 11.52 -1.29 13.13
N LEU A 84 11.04 -0.44 12.23
CA LEU A 84 11.86 0.53 11.50
C LEU A 84 12.58 1.48 12.46
N GLY A 85 11.90 1.94 13.53
CA GLY A 85 12.51 2.74 14.58
C GLY A 85 13.69 2.03 15.27
N PHE A 86 13.54 0.75 15.62
CA PHE A 86 14.64 -0.06 16.16
C PHE A 86 15.75 -0.34 15.15
N GLN A 87 15.40 -0.49 13.86
CA GLN A 87 16.38 -0.70 12.81
C GLN A 87 17.15 0.58 12.46
N MET A 88 16.55 1.76 12.65
CA MET A 88 17.22 3.05 12.44
C MET A 88 18.44 3.21 13.37
N SER A 89 18.43 2.64 14.57
CA SER A 89 19.59 2.69 15.47
C SER A 89 20.71 1.72 15.07
N GLN A 90 20.39 0.64 14.35
CA GLN A 90 21.33 -0.42 14.00
C GLN A 90 21.86 -0.30 12.57
N ASN A 91 21.01 0.08 11.63
CA ASN A 91 21.31 0.08 10.20
C ASN A 91 20.58 1.21 9.47
N LYS A 92 20.76 2.45 9.96
CA LYS A 92 20.15 3.66 9.41
C LYS A 92 20.27 3.76 7.89
N GLY A 93 21.43 3.45 7.33
CA GLY A 93 21.68 3.56 5.89
C GLY A 93 20.73 2.69 5.05
N VAL A 94 20.53 1.44 5.46
CA VAL A 94 19.59 0.53 4.78
C VAL A 94 18.15 1.00 4.94
N VAL A 95 17.74 1.35 6.16
CA VAL A 95 16.35 1.78 6.40
C VAL A 95 16.03 3.07 5.64
N CYS A 96 16.91 4.06 5.68
CA CYS A 96 16.73 5.31 4.94
C CYS A 96 16.79 5.11 3.42
N GLY A 97 17.62 4.16 2.95
CA GLY A 97 17.71 3.78 1.54
C GLY A 97 16.41 3.25 0.95
N ASP A 98 15.52 2.70 1.78
CA ASP A 98 14.19 2.22 1.37
C ASP A 98 13.08 3.22 1.71
N LEU A 99 13.11 3.79 2.92
CA LEU A 99 12.08 4.69 3.44
C LEU A 99 11.96 5.96 2.60
N VAL A 100 13.09 6.61 2.28
CA VAL A 100 13.08 7.88 1.56
C VAL A 100 12.53 7.70 0.15
N PRO A 101 12.98 6.72 -0.65
CA PRO A 101 12.37 6.43 -1.94
C PRO A 101 10.90 6.02 -1.85
N LEU A 102 10.47 5.31 -0.79
CA LEU A 102 9.06 4.94 -0.60
C LEU A 102 8.17 6.18 -0.51
N ILE A 103 8.55 7.14 0.32
CA ILE A 103 7.79 8.38 0.50
C ILE A 103 7.81 9.22 -0.78
N GLN A 104 8.97 9.40 -1.40
CA GLN A 104 9.12 10.22 -2.61
C GLN A 104 8.38 9.61 -3.81
N SER A 105 8.46 8.29 -3.98
CA SER A 105 7.75 7.60 -5.07
C SER A 105 6.24 7.59 -4.85
N THR A 106 5.76 7.38 -3.62
CA THR A 106 4.32 7.46 -3.29
C THR A 106 3.75 8.82 -3.70
N ARG A 107 4.43 9.91 -3.31
CA ARG A 107 4.06 11.27 -3.71
C ARG A 107 4.04 11.43 -5.23
N ALA A 108 5.14 11.11 -5.91
CA ALA A 108 5.27 11.31 -7.35
C ALA A 108 4.23 10.51 -8.13
N ASN A 109 4.00 9.25 -7.75
CA ASN A 109 3.03 8.39 -8.40
C ASN A 109 1.59 8.86 -8.15
N LEU A 110 1.25 9.32 -6.95
CA LEU A 110 -0.07 9.89 -6.69
C LEU A 110 -0.34 11.10 -7.59
N VAL A 111 0.63 12.00 -7.75
CA VAL A 111 0.50 13.16 -8.65
C VAL A 111 0.25 12.70 -10.09
N SER A 112 1.04 11.76 -10.61
CA SER A 112 0.87 11.21 -11.95
C SER A 112 -0.48 10.54 -12.16
N VAL A 113 -0.89 9.70 -11.20
CA VAL A 113 -2.16 8.98 -11.22
C VAL A 113 -3.35 9.95 -11.17
N LYS A 114 -3.28 11.00 -10.35
CA LYS A 114 -4.31 12.06 -10.32
C LYS A 114 -4.37 12.85 -11.61
N ALA A 115 -3.23 13.15 -12.23
CA ALA A 115 -3.19 13.80 -13.54
C ALA A 115 -3.81 12.91 -14.63
N LYS A 116 -3.63 11.58 -14.54
CA LYS A 116 -4.14 10.61 -15.50
C LYS A 116 -5.65 10.35 -15.36
N TYR A 117 -6.15 10.18 -14.14
CA TYR A 117 -7.53 9.73 -13.90
C TYR A 117 -8.45 10.80 -13.30
N GLY A 118 -7.91 11.88 -12.74
CA GLY A 118 -8.68 12.94 -12.09
C GLY A 118 -9.67 12.40 -11.06
N ALA A 119 -10.93 12.85 -11.14
CA ALA A 119 -12.02 12.38 -10.28
C ALA A 119 -12.37 10.89 -10.44
N GLY A 120 -11.96 10.26 -11.56
CA GLY A 120 -12.22 8.85 -11.83
C GLY A 120 -11.28 7.88 -11.10
N LEU A 121 -10.27 8.38 -10.38
CA LEU A 121 -9.26 7.56 -9.72
C LEU A 121 -9.87 6.44 -8.85
N LEU A 122 -10.77 6.79 -7.92
CA LEU A 122 -11.37 5.80 -7.04
C LEU A 122 -12.22 4.78 -7.81
N GLY A 123 -12.86 5.19 -8.91
CA GLY A 123 -13.59 4.30 -9.79
C GLY A 123 -12.68 3.28 -10.48
N VAL A 124 -11.47 3.66 -10.87
CA VAL A 124 -10.47 2.73 -11.45
C VAL A 124 -9.94 1.77 -10.39
N LEU A 125 -9.56 2.28 -9.22
CA LEU A 125 -9.01 1.45 -8.15
C LEU A 125 -10.06 0.48 -7.57
N GLY A 126 -11.33 0.87 -7.54
CA GLY A 126 -12.43 0.05 -7.03
C GLY A 126 -12.90 -1.09 -7.95
N GLN A 127 -12.31 -1.26 -9.14
CA GLN A 127 -12.69 -2.36 -10.06
C GLN A 127 -12.13 -3.73 -9.66
N THR A 128 -11.18 -3.77 -8.74
CA THR A 128 -10.58 -5.01 -8.24
C THR A 128 -11.50 -5.73 -7.25
N THR A 129 -11.29 -7.04 -7.08
CA THR A 129 -11.92 -7.84 -6.02
C THR A 129 -11.20 -7.73 -4.67
N ASN A 130 -9.97 -7.20 -4.67
CA ASN A 130 -9.21 -6.95 -3.45
C ASN A 130 -9.79 -5.75 -2.70
N ILE A 131 -10.05 -5.93 -1.41
CA ILE A 131 -10.60 -4.87 -0.55
C ILE A 131 -9.52 -4.09 0.22
N LEU A 132 -8.33 -4.67 0.42
CA LEU A 132 -7.21 -4.01 1.10
C LEU A 132 -6.02 -3.80 0.17
N PRO A 133 -5.18 -2.78 0.42
CA PRO A 133 -4.00 -2.51 -0.39
C PRO A 133 -2.94 -3.61 -0.31
N ASN A 134 -2.93 -4.40 0.76
CA ASN A 134 -2.05 -5.55 0.95
C ASN A 134 -2.70 -6.89 0.61
N SER A 135 -3.91 -6.90 0.05
CA SER A 135 -4.52 -8.13 -0.45
C SER A 135 -3.73 -8.69 -1.65
N VAL A 136 -3.59 -10.02 -1.67
CA VAL A 136 -3.09 -10.77 -2.82
C VAL A 136 -4.13 -11.81 -3.17
N SER A 137 -4.55 -11.82 -4.42
CA SER A 137 -5.55 -12.74 -4.96
C SER A 137 -5.14 -13.21 -6.35
N ILE A 138 -6.02 -13.95 -7.01
CA ILE A 138 -5.81 -14.48 -8.36
C ILE A 138 -6.62 -13.61 -9.33
N THR A 139 -5.99 -13.17 -10.42
CA THR A 139 -6.67 -12.44 -11.49
C THR A 139 -7.80 -13.32 -12.07
N PRO A 140 -9.06 -12.87 -12.07
CA PRO A 140 -10.15 -13.62 -12.69
C PRO A 140 -9.89 -13.84 -14.19
N GLY A 141 -10.22 -15.02 -14.69
CA GLY A 141 -10.28 -15.27 -16.13
C GLY A 141 -11.47 -14.56 -16.79
N THR A 142 -11.56 -14.63 -18.12
CA THR A 142 -12.63 -13.98 -18.91
C THR A 142 -14.05 -14.47 -18.59
N GLY A 143 -14.19 -15.66 -17.97
CA GLY A 143 -15.46 -16.20 -17.48
C GLY A 143 -15.74 -15.95 -15.99
N GLY A 144 -14.97 -15.09 -15.32
CA GLY A 144 -15.11 -14.77 -13.89
C GLY A 144 -14.44 -15.76 -12.93
N GLY A 145 -14.13 -16.98 -13.37
CA GLY A 145 -13.33 -17.97 -12.62
C GLY A 145 -11.84 -17.90 -12.91
N ALA A 146 -11.01 -18.35 -11.96
CA ALA A 146 -9.58 -18.52 -12.19
C ALA A 146 -9.30 -19.63 -13.21
N THR A 147 -8.27 -19.45 -14.03
CA THR A 147 -7.79 -20.44 -15.02
C THR A 147 -6.29 -20.62 -14.87
N ASP A 148 -5.70 -21.60 -15.55
CA ASP A 148 -4.24 -21.79 -15.53
C ASP A 148 -3.45 -20.59 -16.05
N SER A 149 -4.09 -19.73 -16.86
CA SER A 149 -3.54 -18.47 -17.37
C SER A 149 -3.71 -17.29 -16.41
N SER A 150 -4.51 -17.44 -15.36
CA SER A 150 -4.66 -16.42 -14.31
C SER A 150 -3.34 -16.22 -13.58
N GLY A 151 -3.01 -14.97 -13.24
CA GLY A 151 -1.83 -14.64 -12.46
C GLY A 151 -2.17 -14.05 -11.09
N LEU A 152 -1.18 -13.40 -10.49
CA LEU A 152 -1.33 -12.72 -9.20
C LEU A 152 -1.92 -11.32 -9.38
N LEU A 153 -2.89 -10.99 -8.52
CA LEU A 153 -3.50 -9.67 -8.41
C LEU A 153 -3.20 -9.09 -7.02
N VAL A 154 -2.43 -8.00 -6.96
CA VAL A 154 -1.98 -7.39 -5.71
C VAL A 154 -2.64 -6.02 -5.53
N GLY A 155 -3.07 -5.71 -4.30
CA GLY A 155 -3.68 -4.42 -3.96
C GLY A 155 -4.83 -4.05 -4.91
N TYR A 156 -4.92 -2.77 -5.27
CA TYR A 156 -6.01 -2.28 -6.11
C TYR A 156 -5.67 -2.35 -7.61
N GLY A 157 -5.63 -3.56 -8.15
CA GLY A 157 -5.57 -3.78 -9.60
C GLY A 157 -4.17 -4.07 -10.18
N VAL A 158 -3.16 -4.34 -9.34
CA VAL A 158 -1.81 -4.65 -9.83
C VAL A 158 -1.76 -6.08 -10.33
N ASN A 159 -1.97 -6.27 -11.63
CA ASN A 159 -1.95 -7.58 -12.27
C ASN A 159 -0.51 -7.98 -12.64
N LEU A 160 0.14 -8.73 -11.74
CA LEU A 160 1.50 -9.22 -11.95
C LEU A 160 1.58 -10.29 -13.05
N GLY A 161 0.49 -11.05 -13.27
CA GLY A 161 0.43 -12.06 -14.33
C GLY A 161 0.59 -11.49 -15.74
N THR A 162 0.24 -10.22 -15.94
CA THR A 162 0.40 -9.51 -17.22
C THR A 162 1.48 -8.43 -17.17
N LEU A 163 2.01 -8.11 -15.98
CA LEU A 163 3.09 -7.14 -15.85
C LEU A 163 4.35 -7.70 -16.50
N THR A 164 5.05 -6.87 -17.26
CA THR A 164 6.33 -7.24 -17.89
C THR A 164 7.51 -6.77 -17.04
N ALA A 165 8.68 -7.40 -17.22
CA ALA A 165 9.91 -6.97 -16.57
C ALA A 165 10.29 -5.51 -16.93
N ALA A 166 10.02 -5.09 -18.17
CA ALA A 166 10.24 -3.71 -18.63
C ALA A 166 9.34 -2.72 -17.89
N GLN A 167 8.06 -3.04 -17.72
CA GLN A 167 7.13 -2.23 -16.94
C GLN A 167 7.55 -2.16 -15.46
N LEU A 168 7.90 -3.29 -14.83
CA LEU A 168 8.40 -3.30 -13.45
C LEU A 168 9.66 -2.43 -13.30
N SER A 169 10.56 -2.47 -14.27
CA SER A 169 11.75 -1.62 -14.28
C SER A 169 11.39 -0.13 -14.32
N ALA A 170 10.41 0.24 -15.17
CA ALA A 170 9.93 1.61 -15.32
C ALA A 170 9.11 2.13 -14.11
N MET A 171 8.49 1.24 -13.32
CA MET A 171 7.74 1.64 -12.13
C MET A 171 8.65 2.40 -11.15
N ASN A 172 8.23 3.60 -10.75
CA ASN A 172 8.91 4.36 -9.72
C ASN A 172 8.58 3.75 -8.35
N LEU A 173 9.42 2.83 -7.89
CA LEU A 173 9.26 2.10 -6.63
C LEU A 173 10.61 1.83 -5.96
N PRO A 174 10.65 1.73 -4.62
CA PRO A 174 11.80 1.21 -3.89
C PRO A 174 12.23 -0.17 -4.37
N GLN A 175 13.55 -0.43 -4.35
CA GLN A 175 14.10 -1.69 -4.82
C GLN A 175 13.61 -2.89 -4.01
N SER A 176 13.39 -2.75 -2.70
CA SER A 176 12.85 -3.83 -1.87
C SER A 176 11.46 -4.28 -2.30
N ILE A 177 10.58 -3.34 -2.68
CA ILE A 177 9.25 -3.66 -3.22
C ILE A 177 9.38 -4.33 -4.58
N LYS A 178 10.24 -3.81 -5.48
CA LYS A 178 10.48 -4.45 -6.78
C LYS A 178 10.95 -5.89 -6.60
N SER A 179 11.98 -6.10 -5.78
CA SER A 179 12.53 -7.44 -5.47
C SER A 179 11.48 -8.38 -4.89
N LEU A 180 10.58 -7.90 -4.03
CA LEU A 180 9.49 -8.70 -3.46
C LEU A 180 8.55 -9.24 -4.54
N ILE A 181 8.18 -8.41 -5.53
CA ILE A 181 7.17 -8.79 -6.53
C ILE A 181 7.75 -9.38 -7.81
N THR A 182 9.05 -9.22 -8.08
CA THR A 182 9.74 -9.77 -9.27
C THR A 182 9.38 -11.24 -9.53
N PRO A 183 9.37 -12.15 -8.55
CA PRO A 183 9.04 -13.56 -8.81
C PRO A 183 7.62 -13.78 -9.32
N GLY A 184 6.69 -12.84 -9.07
CA GLY A 184 5.30 -12.91 -9.50
C GLY A 184 5.03 -12.31 -10.89
N VAL A 185 6.01 -11.62 -11.49
CA VAL A 185 5.88 -10.98 -12.80
C VAL A 185 5.79 -12.04 -13.90
N GLY A 186 4.68 -12.03 -14.65
CA GLY A 186 4.40 -13.04 -15.68
C GLY A 186 4.13 -14.45 -15.12
N LEU A 187 3.93 -14.58 -13.81
CA LEU A 187 3.68 -15.86 -13.18
C LEU A 187 2.20 -16.23 -13.26
N HIS A 188 1.92 -17.42 -13.76
CA HIS A 188 0.57 -17.95 -13.93
C HIS A 188 0.28 -19.11 -12.97
N LEU A 189 -1.00 -19.34 -12.66
CA LEU A 189 -1.48 -20.31 -11.68
C LEU A 189 -0.99 -21.74 -11.94
N GLY A 190 -0.81 -22.10 -13.21
CA GLY A 190 -0.28 -23.41 -13.59
C GLY A 190 1.22 -23.63 -13.27
N ALA A 191 1.95 -22.60 -12.83
CA ALA A 191 3.37 -22.73 -12.51
C ALA A 191 3.60 -23.47 -11.18
N VAL A 192 4.59 -24.37 -11.16
CA VAL A 192 4.92 -25.20 -9.98
C VAL A 192 5.29 -24.39 -8.73
N ASN A 193 5.86 -23.20 -8.91
CA ASN A 193 6.26 -22.29 -7.84
C ASN A 193 5.19 -21.25 -7.48
N PHE A 194 4.00 -21.28 -8.10
CA PHE A 194 2.97 -20.26 -7.92
C PHE A 194 2.59 -20.06 -6.45
N SER A 195 2.29 -21.16 -5.73
CA SER A 195 1.89 -21.09 -4.32
C SER A 195 2.97 -20.48 -3.42
N ALA A 196 4.25 -20.82 -3.66
CA ALA A 196 5.36 -20.27 -2.90
C ALA A 196 5.48 -18.76 -3.11
N VAL A 197 5.40 -18.31 -4.37
CA VAL A 197 5.47 -16.88 -4.71
C VAL A 197 4.24 -16.12 -4.20
N PHE A 198 3.04 -16.70 -4.31
CA PHE A 198 1.81 -16.14 -3.77
C PHE A 198 1.97 -15.83 -2.28
N ASN A 199 2.42 -16.82 -1.49
CA ASN A 199 2.59 -16.66 -0.05
C ASN A 199 3.69 -15.65 0.28
N GLN A 200 4.83 -15.69 -0.43
CA GLN A 200 5.91 -14.72 -0.23
C GLN A 200 5.44 -13.27 -0.42
N ILE A 201 4.67 -13.00 -1.48
CA ILE A 201 4.16 -11.65 -1.76
C ILE A 201 3.08 -11.28 -0.76
N ARG A 202 2.13 -12.19 -0.46
CA ARG A 202 1.07 -11.96 0.54
C ARG A 202 1.65 -11.59 1.90
N ASP A 203 2.70 -12.29 2.33
CA ASP A 203 3.28 -12.10 3.65
C ASP A 203 4.25 -10.90 3.69
N GLY A 204 4.74 -10.43 2.53
CA GLY A 204 5.67 -9.31 2.41
C GLY A 204 5.03 -7.94 2.14
N VAL A 205 3.83 -7.89 1.55
CA VAL A 205 3.14 -6.63 1.26
C VAL A 205 2.38 -6.14 2.50
N ARG A 206 2.49 -4.85 2.80
CA ARG A 206 1.82 -4.18 3.92
C ARG A 206 0.95 -3.04 3.41
N TYR A 207 0.18 -2.42 4.29
CA TYR A 207 -0.77 -1.38 3.92
C TYR A 207 -0.12 -0.25 3.10
N VAL A 208 1.00 0.29 3.60
CA VAL A 208 1.70 1.40 2.94
C VAL A 208 2.42 0.95 1.66
N THR A 209 3.09 -0.20 1.68
CA THR A 209 3.84 -0.68 0.51
C THR A 209 2.92 -1.20 -0.60
N GLY A 210 1.77 -1.75 -0.25
CA GLY A 210 0.70 -2.15 -1.18
C GLY A 210 0.07 -0.94 -1.87
N MET A 211 -0.15 0.16 -1.14
CA MET A 211 -0.58 1.42 -1.75
C MET A 211 0.50 2.02 -2.67
N ALA A 212 1.77 2.03 -2.25
CA ALA A 212 2.86 2.50 -3.10
C ALA A 212 2.95 1.70 -4.41
N LEU A 213 2.84 0.36 -4.31
CA LEU A 213 2.81 -0.54 -5.47
C LEU A 213 1.62 -0.26 -6.39
N THR A 214 0.42 -0.10 -5.80
CA THR A 214 -0.81 0.26 -6.53
C THR A 214 -0.61 1.54 -7.33
N LEU A 215 -0.15 2.61 -6.68
CA LEU A 215 0.05 3.90 -7.33
C LEU A 215 1.11 3.83 -8.43
N ALA A 216 2.22 3.11 -8.20
CA ALA A 216 3.27 2.96 -9.18
C ALA A 216 2.81 2.20 -10.43
N TYR A 217 2.00 1.16 -10.27
CA TYR A 217 1.45 0.39 -11.39
C TYR A 217 0.51 1.25 -12.25
N HIS A 218 -0.37 2.01 -11.60
CA HIS A 218 -1.35 2.86 -12.29
C HIS A 218 -0.73 4.12 -12.92
N ALA A 219 0.46 4.53 -12.45
CA ALA A 219 1.25 5.62 -13.00
C ALA A 219 1.99 5.28 -14.29
N LEU A 220 2.10 3.98 -14.65
CA LEU A 220 2.70 3.52 -15.91
C LEU A 220 1.96 4.04 -17.15
#